data_AF-A0A661XZI7-F1
#
_entry.id   AF-A0A661XZI7-F1
#
_cell.length_a   1.000
_cell.length_b   1.000
_cell.length_c   1.000
_cell.angle_alpha   90.00
_cell.angle_beta   90.00
_cell.angle_gamma   90.00
#
_symmetry.space_group_name_H-M   'P 1'
#
loop_
_entity.id
_entity.type
_entity.pdbx_description
1 polymer ?
#
loop_
_entity_poly.entity_id
_entity_poly.type
_entity_poly.pdbx_seq_one_letter_code
_entity_poly.pdbx_strand_id
1 'polypeptide(L)'
;MKNLIAVIIVLSVWTLPAKVTAQINEDKMDKDLRVASKVLETLSQGEENIIMYGGDNVEGNYIEGYGVIFSIASSNMYGRQKYAYRISRGVSTGSGVAVVAPVSPLPPKDKSVKEEKTESTDFEAIMVEFLADYSHLIGQLKPTDKIVVSTKKSEFIYVMTDETEQISEGGNSSIAAEMLKKDHNDYIGGKISHDQLVAKIKVTKNEGDDSRSKDLDMFGSMLGTLYNESYTDTYFMSWRANYERIKGVGVIYAFKVYSSYDEDGLYRMPGIDKKGLTDEARNENVVKLYPQFVAGMKENIIHYGRTIKSLEDDEMLILKITLTKCDGCSIPKKIQLSVKQTVLSNFNSGKIKLTEAVSNVKVTDLK
;
A
#
# COMPACT_ATOMS: atom_id res chain seq x y z
N MET A 1 -64.31 -18.15 -46.50
CA MET A 1 -62.92 -18.63 -46.41
C MET A 1 -62.08 -17.51 -45.79
N LYS A 2 -61.77 -17.61 -44.49
CA LYS A 2 -61.04 -16.58 -43.73
C LYS A 2 -59.61 -17.08 -43.52
N ASN A 3 -58.64 -16.35 -44.06
CA ASN A 3 -57.22 -16.63 -43.95
C ASN A 3 -56.71 -16.27 -42.55
N LEU A 4 -56.08 -17.22 -41.87
CA LEU A 4 -55.38 -17.03 -40.61
C LEU A 4 -53.87 -17.00 -40.93
N ILE A 5 -53.26 -15.82 -40.86
CA ILE A 5 -51.81 -15.64 -40.98
C ILE A 5 -51.24 -15.80 -39.56
N ALA A 6 -50.53 -16.90 -39.31
CA ALA A 6 -49.79 -17.11 -38.08
C ALA A 6 -48.42 -16.42 -38.18
N VAL A 7 -48.25 -15.34 -37.41
CA VAL A 7 -46.96 -14.67 -37.22
C VAL A 7 -46.21 -15.38 -36.10
N ILE A 8 -45.14 -16.10 -36.46
CA ILE A 8 -44.22 -16.72 -35.50
C ILE A 8 -43.15 -15.69 -35.15
N ILE A 9 -43.25 -15.12 -33.95
CA ILE A 9 -42.22 -14.26 -33.35
C ILE A 9 -41.14 -15.17 -32.75
N VAL A 10 -40.00 -15.28 -33.44
CA VAL A 10 -38.80 -15.96 -32.92
C VAL A 10 -38.08 -15.00 -31.96
N LEU A 11 -38.36 -15.14 -30.66
CA LEU A 11 -37.59 -14.52 -29.59
C LEU A 11 -36.23 -15.23 -29.48
N SER A 12 -35.23 -14.68 -30.17
CA SER A 12 -33.83 -15.07 -29.97
C SER A 12 -33.34 -14.52 -28.63
N VAL A 13 -33.35 -15.38 -27.62
CA VAL A 13 -32.71 -15.11 -26.33
C VAL A 13 -31.20 -15.21 -26.55
N TRP A 14 -30.55 -14.06 -26.74
CA TRP A 14 -29.09 -13.95 -26.72
C TRP A 14 -28.61 -14.24 -25.30
N THR A 15 -28.26 -15.50 -25.04
CA THR A 15 -27.51 -15.89 -23.84
C THR A 15 -26.11 -15.31 -23.95
N LEU A 16 -25.89 -14.15 -23.34
CA LEU A 16 -24.54 -13.60 -23.18
C LEU A 16 -23.68 -14.65 -22.44
N PRO A 17 -22.54 -15.08 -22.97
CA PRO A 17 -21.65 -15.98 -22.26
C PRO A 17 -21.23 -15.29 -20.97
N ALA A 18 -21.55 -15.91 -19.83
CA ALA A 18 -21.04 -15.49 -18.54
C ALA A 18 -19.51 -15.50 -18.65
N LYS A 19 -18.88 -14.32 -18.61
CA LYS A 19 -17.43 -14.20 -18.53
C LYS A 19 -17.03 -14.84 -17.21
N VAL A 20 -16.58 -16.10 -17.27
CA VAL A 20 -15.89 -16.77 -16.18
C VAL A 20 -14.64 -15.95 -15.92
N THR A 21 -14.75 -15.02 -14.98
CA THR A 21 -13.62 -14.22 -14.55
C THR A 21 -12.80 -15.16 -13.69
N ALA A 22 -11.67 -15.64 -14.23
CA ALA A 22 -10.77 -16.51 -13.49
C ALA A 22 -10.47 -15.87 -12.14
N GLN A 23 -10.84 -16.58 -11.06
CA GLN A 23 -10.56 -16.14 -9.70
C GLN A 23 -9.04 -16.14 -9.52
N ILE A 24 -8.48 -15.04 -9.00
CA ILE A 24 -7.05 -14.94 -8.71
C ILE A 24 -6.68 -16.02 -7.70
N ASN A 25 -5.62 -16.78 -7.99
CA ASN A 25 -5.01 -17.65 -7.00
C ASN A 25 -4.05 -16.80 -6.15
N GLU A 26 -4.43 -16.55 -4.90
CA GLU A 26 -3.69 -15.69 -3.96
C GLU A 26 -2.27 -16.21 -3.70
N ASP A 27 -2.08 -17.51 -3.49
CA ASP A 27 -0.74 -18.09 -3.25
C ASP A 27 0.19 -17.90 -4.46
N LYS A 28 -0.36 -18.06 -5.66
CA LYS A 28 0.38 -17.79 -6.89
C LYS A 28 0.66 -16.29 -7.04
N MET A 29 -0.29 -15.42 -6.71
CA MET A 29 -0.10 -13.97 -6.80
C MET A 29 0.98 -13.50 -5.84
N ASP A 30 0.96 -13.95 -4.59
CA ASP A 30 2.01 -13.68 -3.61
C ASP A 30 3.39 -14.12 -4.10
N LYS A 31 3.46 -15.29 -4.75
CA LYS A 31 4.69 -15.78 -5.35
C LYS A 31 5.16 -14.87 -6.50
N ASP A 32 4.26 -14.52 -7.42
CA ASP A 32 4.55 -13.64 -8.55
C ASP A 32 5.04 -12.26 -8.05
N LEU A 33 4.35 -11.68 -7.05
CA LEU A 33 4.72 -10.41 -6.40
C LEU A 33 6.10 -10.48 -5.74
N ARG A 34 6.42 -11.58 -5.05
CA ARG A 34 7.73 -11.76 -4.40
C ARG A 34 8.86 -11.84 -5.43
N VAL A 35 8.65 -12.59 -6.52
CA VAL A 35 9.64 -12.70 -7.60
C VAL A 35 9.84 -11.34 -8.27
N ALA A 36 8.75 -10.67 -8.64
CA ALA A 36 8.79 -9.36 -9.27
C ALA A 36 9.44 -8.30 -8.36
N SER A 37 9.14 -8.31 -7.06
CA SER A 37 9.78 -7.41 -6.08
C SER A 37 11.29 -7.65 -6.01
N LYS A 38 11.75 -8.91 -6.08
CA LYS A 38 13.19 -9.23 -6.06
C LYS A 38 13.91 -8.78 -7.33
N VAL A 39 13.26 -8.89 -8.49
CA VAL A 39 13.78 -8.35 -9.75
C VAL A 39 13.91 -6.84 -9.66
N LEU A 40 12.85 -6.14 -9.24
CA LEU A 40 12.89 -4.69 -9.08
C LEU A 40 13.94 -4.25 -8.05
N GLU A 41 14.09 -4.98 -6.95
CA GLU A 41 15.17 -4.74 -5.98
C GLU A 41 16.55 -4.88 -6.63
N THR A 42 16.76 -5.91 -7.45
CA THR A 42 18.03 -6.14 -8.16
C THR A 42 18.32 -5.01 -9.16
N LEU A 43 17.32 -4.58 -9.95
CA LEU A 43 17.44 -3.44 -10.86
C LEU A 43 17.78 -2.14 -10.10
N SER A 44 17.26 -1.99 -8.88
CA SER A 44 17.49 -0.80 -8.04
C SER A 44 18.85 -0.76 -7.34
N GLN A 45 19.55 -1.90 -7.24
CA GLN A 45 20.79 -2.02 -6.44
C GLN A 45 22.08 -1.69 -7.21
N GLY A 46 22.08 -1.67 -8.55
CA GLY A 46 23.28 -1.37 -9.37
C GLY A 46 24.44 -2.37 -9.21
N GLU A 47 25.53 -2.20 -9.96
CA GLU A 47 26.68 -3.14 -9.99
C GLU A 47 27.62 -3.08 -8.77
N GLU A 48 27.51 -2.07 -7.89
CA GLU A 48 28.37 -1.95 -6.71
C GLU A 48 27.68 -2.47 -5.44
N ASN A 49 28.14 -3.63 -4.98
CA ASN A 49 27.79 -4.28 -3.73
C ASN A 49 28.03 -3.38 -2.50
N ILE A 50 27.10 -2.47 -2.21
CA ILE A 50 26.96 -1.93 -0.87
C ILE A 50 25.94 -2.81 -0.15
N ILE A 51 26.47 -3.69 0.70
CA ILE A 51 25.67 -4.59 1.54
C ILE A 51 24.95 -3.73 2.60
N MET A 52 23.80 -3.17 2.26
CA MET A 52 22.88 -2.61 3.24
C MET A 52 22.13 -3.76 3.92
N TYR A 53 22.62 -4.17 5.09
CA TYR A 53 21.92 -5.11 5.95
C TYR A 53 20.64 -4.48 6.52
N GLY A 54 19.49 -4.94 6.03
CA GLY A 54 18.24 -4.99 6.81
C GLY A 54 17.08 -4.19 6.24
N GLY A 55 16.20 -4.89 5.50
CA GLY A 55 14.85 -4.47 5.11
C GLY A 55 14.49 -4.96 3.70
N ASP A 56 13.29 -5.52 3.51
CA ASP A 56 12.75 -5.74 2.17
C ASP A 56 12.55 -4.36 1.51
N ASN A 57 13.38 -4.05 0.52
CA ASN A 57 13.48 -2.71 -0.08
C ASN A 57 12.34 -2.37 -1.06
N VAL A 58 11.59 -3.40 -1.47
CA VAL A 58 10.48 -3.30 -2.42
C VAL A 58 9.30 -4.07 -1.87
N GLU A 59 8.15 -3.41 -1.75
CA GLU A 59 6.90 -4.02 -1.31
C GLU A 59 5.91 -4.10 -2.48
N GLY A 60 5.58 -5.31 -2.93
CA GLY A 60 4.53 -5.55 -3.94
C GLY A 60 3.18 -5.85 -3.29
N ASN A 61 2.11 -5.20 -3.76
CA ASN A 61 0.75 -5.39 -3.26
C ASN A 61 -0.23 -5.54 -4.42
N TYR A 62 -1.09 -6.56 -4.36
CA TYR A 62 -2.24 -6.69 -5.25
C TYR A 62 -3.48 -6.01 -4.65
N ILE A 63 -4.20 -5.28 -5.49
CA ILE A 63 -5.46 -4.62 -5.15
C ILE A 63 -6.51 -5.08 -6.16
N GLU A 64 -7.51 -5.80 -5.67
CA GLU A 64 -8.57 -6.36 -6.52
C GLU A 64 -9.30 -5.24 -7.30
N GLY A 65 -9.34 -5.37 -8.63
CA GLY A 65 -10.01 -4.41 -9.52
C GLY A 65 -9.22 -3.13 -9.80
N TYR A 66 -8.00 -3.01 -9.26
CA TYR A 66 -7.03 -1.97 -9.62
C TYR A 66 -5.80 -2.58 -10.30
N GLY A 67 -5.17 -3.58 -9.68
CA GLY A 67 -3.96 -4.23 -10.19
C GLY A 67 -2.85 -4.34 -9.15
N VAL A 68 -1.59 -4.11 -9.51
CA VAL A 68 -0.45 -4.26 -8.60
C VAL A 68 0.27 -2.93 -8.39
N ILE A 69 0.70 -2.70 -7.16
CA ILE A 69 1.56 -1.57 -6.79
C ILE A 69 2.84 -2.13 -6.17
N PHE A 70 3.98 -1.75 -6.72
CA PHE A 70 5.29 -1.92 -6.10
C PHE A 70 5.74 -0.60 -5.51
N SER A 71 6.24 -0.65 -4.28
CA SER A 71 6.73 0.53 -3.58
C SER A 71 8.18 0.32 -3.18
N ILE A 72 9.07 1.13 -3.75
CA ILE A 72 10.51 1.12 -3.50
C ILE A 72 10.81 2.06 -2.34
N ALA A 73 11.50 1.59 -1.30
CA ALA A 73 11.93 2.43 -0.19
C ALA A 73 12.98 3.46 -0.65
N SER A 74 12.81 4.71 -0.24
CA SER A 74 13.72 5.83 -0.56
C SER A 74 15.07 5.78 0.15
N SER A 75 15.29 4.84 1.09
CA SER A 75 16.65 4.53 1.57
C SER A 75 17.59 4.12 0.41
N ASN A 76 17.02 3.68 -0.71
CA ASN A 76 17.76 3.37 -1.94
C ASN A 76 17.92 4.58 -2.87
N MET A 77 17.18 5.67 -2.67
CA MET A 77 17.17 6.84 -3.58
C MET A 77 18.36 7.78 -3.40
N TYR A 78 18.97 7.78 -2.22
CA TYR A 78 20.14 8.62 -1.96
C TYR A 78 21.40 7.84 -2.29
N GLY A 79 21.88 8.04 -3.52
CA GLY A 79 23.14 7.49 -3.99
C GLY A 79 24.27 7.73 -3.00
N ARG A 80 25.05 6.67 -2.77
CA ARG A 80 26.46 6.67 -2.34
C ARG A 80 26.90 7.84 -1.43
N GLN A 81 26.20 8.07 -0.32
CA GLN A 81 26.83 8.77 0.79
C GLN A 81 27.87 7.80 1.37
N LYS A 82 29.16 8.02 1.08
CA LYS A 82 30.29 7.23 1.64
C LYS A 82 30.30 7.16 3.17
N TYR A 83 29.42 7.91 3.85
CA TYR A 83 29.29 7.95 5.30
C TYR A 83 27.82 8.10 5.72
N ALA A 84 26.99 7.08 5.51
CA ALA A 84 25.71 6.99 6.20
C ALA A 84 25.91 6.26 7.53
N TYR A 85 26.09 7.00 8.62
CA TYR A 85 26.10 6.41 9.96
C TYR A 85 24.68 6.03 10.37
N ARG A 86 24.44 4.73 10.57
CA ARG A 86 23.18 4.24 11.15
C ARG A 86 23.28 4.35 12.67
N ILE A 87 22.66 5.37 13.27
CA ILE A 87 22.48 5.39 14.73
C ILE A 87 21.28 4.49 15.05
N SER A 88 21.55 3.24 15.41
CA SER A 88 20.56 2.40 16.09
C SER A 88 20.26 3.02 17.45
N ARG A 89 19.04 3.53 17.66
CA ARG A 89 18.56 3.89 19.00
C ARG A 89 18.51 2.60 19.85
N GLY A 90 19.59 2.34 20.59
CA GLY A 90 19.56 1.38 21.68
C GLY A 90 18.56 1.88 22.72
N VAL A 91 17.48 1.13 22.90
CA VAL A 91 16.62 1.29 24.06
C VAL A 91 17.49 0.99 25.28
N SER A 92 17.72 2.00 26.11
CA SER A 92 18.35 1.88 27.42
C SER A 92 17.49 0.96 28.29
N THR A 93 17.79 -0.33 28.27
CA THR A 93 17.51 -1.22 29.40
C THR A 93 18.85 -1.52 30.05
N GLY A 94 18.87 -1.44 31.38
CA GLY A 94 20.06 -1.24 32.17
C GLY A 94 21.19 -2.26 31.93
N SER A 95 22.41 -1.78 32.16
CA SER A 95 23.65 -2.56 32.35
C SER A 95 24.02 -3.51 31.21
N GLY A 96 24.82 -3.02 30.25
CA GLY A 96 25.51 -3.87 29.27
C GLY A 96 26.49 -3.07 28.42
N VAL A 97 27.77 -3.43 28.53
CA VAL A 97 28.98 -2.85 27.90
C VAL A 97 28.78 -2.26 26.49
N ALA A 98 29.18 -0.99 26.31
CA ALA A 98 29.30 -0.34 25.01
C ALA A 98 30.63 -0.73 24.34
N VAL A 99 30.56 -1.41 23.19
CA VAL A 99 31.74 -1.63 22.34
C VAL A 99 31.89 -0.41 21.43
N VAL A 100 32.85 0.46 21.75
CA VAL A 100 33.27 1.56 20.87
C VAL A 100 34.28 0.99 19.87
N ALA A 101 33.91 0.92 18.59
CA ALA A 101 34.86 0.60 17.53
C ALA A 101 35.81 1.79 17.31
N PRO A 102 37.13 1.57 17.09
CA PRO A 102 38.08 2.65 16.89
C PRO A 102 37.85 3.33 15.53
N VAL A 103 37.71 4.66 15.57
CA VAL A 103 37.59 5.54 14.42
C VAL A 103 38.96 5.67 13.75
N SER A 104 39.06 5.36 12.45
CA SER A 104 40.28 5.64 11.67
C SER A 104 40.42 7.17 11.44
N PRO A 105 41.64 7.74 11.41
CA PRO A 105 41.82 9.18 11.23
C PRO A 105 41.40 9.63 9.82
N LEU A 106 40.67 10.74 9.74
CA LEU A 106 40.26 11.39 8.49
C LEU A 106 41.47 12.01 7.75
N PRO A 107 41.45 12.07 6.40
CA PRO A 107 42.49 12.71 5.62
C PRO A 107 42.45 14.26 5.75
N PRO A 108 43.55 14.97 5.42
CA PRO A 108 43.71 16.39 5.73
C PRO A 108 42.79 17.32 4.91
N LYS A 109 42.36 18.41 5.54
CA LYS A 109 41.38 19.45 5.10
C LYS A 109 41.74 20.26 3.83
N ASP A 110 42.69 19.86 2.99
CA ASP A 110 43.27 20.77 1.98
C ASP A 110 43.25 20.26 0.53
N LYS A 111 42.15 19.63 0.14
CA LYS A 111 41.82 19.48 -1.28
C LYS A 111 40.38 19.89 -1.50
N SER A 112 40.20 20.94 -2.29
CA SER A 112 38.94 21.26 -2.96
C SER A 112 38.40 19.98 -3.59
N VAL A 113 37.39 19.40 -2.94
CA VAL A 113 36.61 18.32 -3.51
C VAL A 113 35.91 18.95 -4.70
N LYS A 114 36.43 18.68 -5.90
CA LYS A 114 35.62 18.87 -7.11
C LYS A 114 34.34 18.10 -6.86
N GLU A 115 33.20 18.78 -6.95
CA GLU A 115 31.89 18.14 -7.02
C GLU A 115 31.91 17.17 -8.20
N GLU A 116 32.31 15.93 -7.91
CA GLU A 116 32.16 14.81 -8.81
C GLU A 116 30.64 14.58 -8.84
N LYS A 117 30.00 14.91 -9.97
CA LYS A 117 28.59 14.63 -10.21
C LYS A 117 28.37 13.13 -9.96
N THR A 118 27.84 12.81 -8.79
CA THR A 118 27.32 11.49 -8.49
C THR A 118 26.30 11.16 -9.57
N GLU A 119 26.55 10.15 -10.40
CA GLU A 119 25.54 9.60 -11.30
C GLU A 119 24.35 9.18 -10.42
N SER A 120 23.30 10.01 -10.41
CA SER A 120 22.05 9.69 -9.76
C SER A 120 21.47 8.48 -10.50
N THR A 121 21.22 7.39 -9.78
CA THR A 121 20.44 6.26 -10.30
C THR A 121 19.16 6.80 -10.93
N ASP A 122 19.00 6.58 -12.23
CA ASP A 122 17.80 7.01 -12.95
C ASP A 122 16.64 6.06 -12.61
N PHE A 123 15.97 6.35 -11.49
CA PHE A 123 14.82 5.57 -11.03
C PHE A 123 13.69 5.54 -12.05
N GLU A 124 13.55 6.58 -12.87
CA GLU A 124 12.57 6.58 -13.95
C GLU A 124 12.90 5.47 -14.96
N ALA A 125 14.16 5.39 -15.39
CA ALA A 125 14.62 4.34 -16.29
C ALA A 125 14.39 2.93 -15.70
N ILE A 126 14.73 2.71 -14.42
CA ILE A 126 14.52 1.42 -13.74
C ILE A 126 13.04 1.05 -13.69
N MET A 127 12.16 2.00 -13.36
CA MET A 127 10.72 1.75 -13.32
C MET A 127 10.16 1.41 -14.71
N VAL A 128 10.60 2.13 -15.73
CA VAL A 128 10.22 1.91 -17.13
C VAL A 128 10.72 0.54 -17.61
N GLU A 129 11.98 0.20 -17.34
CA GLU A 129 12.57 -1.11 -17.67
C GLU A 129 11.80 -2.25 -16.99
N PHE A 130 11.55 -2.14 -15.69
CA PHE A 130 10.77 -3.12 -14.95
C PHE A 130 9.38 -3.34 -15.56
N LEU A 131 8.66 -2.25 -15.85
CA LEU A 131 7.33 -2.30 -16.41
C LEU A 131 7.32 -2.90 -17.83
N ALA A 132 8.28 -2.50 -18.67
CA ALA A 132 8.38 -2.96 -20.05
C ALA A 132 8.77 -4.45 -20.13
N ASP A 133 9.79 -4.85 -19.37
CA ASP A 133 10.50 -6.11 -19.62
C ASP A 133 10.16 -7.20 -18.60
N TYR A 134 9.76 -6.83 -17.37
CA TYR A 134 9.59 -7.77 -16.25
C TYR A 134 8.16 -7.87 -15.73
N SER A 135 7.24 -7.02 -16.17
CA SER A 135 5.84 -7.05 -15.70
C SER A 135 5.04 -8.29 -16.14
N HIS A 136 5.58 -9.06 -17.10
CA HIS A 136 5.06 -10.38 -17.48
C HIS A 136 5.09 -11.39 -16.32
N LEU A 137 5.98 -11.21 -15.34
CA LEU A 137 6.11 -12.06 -14.15
C LEU A 137 4.81 -12.12 -13.34
N ILE A 138 3.92 -11.12 -13.50
CA ILE A 138 2.62 -11.05 -12.84
C ILE A 138 1.56 -11.56 -13.82
N GLY A 139 1.39 -12.88 -13.85
CA GLY A 139 0.65 -13.55 -14.93
C GLY A 139 -0.88 -13.52 -14.78
N GLN A 140 -1.39 -13.25 -13.57
CA GLN A 140 -2.82 -13.39 -13.27
C GLN A 140 -3.64 -12.10 -13.46
N LEU A 141 -3.00 -10.99 -13.82
CA LEU A 141 -3.67 -9.70 -13.96
C LEU A 141 -4.59 -9.65 -15.17
N LYS A 142 -5.75 -9.01 -15.00
CA LYS A 142 -6.71 -8.76 -16.07
C LYS A 142 -6.14 -7.69 -16.99
N PRO A 143 -6.53 -7.64 -18.28
CA PRO A 143 -6.09 -6.58 -19.19
C PRO A 143 -6.41 -5.16 -18.69
N THR A 144 -7.47 -5.01 -17.88
CA THR A 144 -7.89 -3.74 -17.29
C THR A 144 -7.10 -3.34 -16.05
N ASP A 145 -6.30 -4.25 -15.48
CA ASP A 145 -5.52 -3.99 -14.27
C ASP A 145 -4.29 -3.15 -14.62
N LYS A 146 -3.92 -2.24 -13.71
CA LYS A 146 -2.70 -1.42 -13.79
C LYS A 146 -1.53 -2.10 -13.07
N ILE A 147 -0.32 -1.83 -13.53
CA ILE A 147 0.92 -2.16 -12.82
C ILE A 147 1.61 -0.84 -12.54
N VAL A 148 1.81 -0.55 -11.26
CA VAL A 148 2.37 0.71 -10.79
C VAL A 148 3.65 0.42 -10.01
N VAL A 149 4.69 1.20 -10.28
CA VAL A 149 5.90 1.24 -9.45
C VAL A 149 6.04 2.65 -8.90
N SER A 150 6.21 2.80 -7.59
CA SER A 150 6.38 4.09 -6.92
C SER A 150 7.53 4.08 -5.94
N THR A 151 8.10 5.25 -5.64
CA THR A 151 9.02 5.44 -4.52
C THR A 151 8.28 5.93 -3.28
N LYS A 152 8.52 5.30 -2.12
CA LYS A 152 8.01 5.79 -0.83
C LYS A 152 8.79 7.00 -0.36
N LYS A 153 8.08 8.00 0.19
CA LYS A 153 8.71 9.13 0.89
C LYS A 153 9.49 8.61 2.11
N SER A 154 10.75 9.02 2.26
CA SER A 154 11.47 8.86 3.54
C SER A 154 11.11 10.06 4.37
N GLU A 155 10.54 9.86 5.56
CA GLU A 155 10.18 10.99 6.42
C GLU A 155 11.41 11.67 7.06
N PHE A 156 12.58 11.03 7.11
CA PHE A 156 13.77 11.62 7.75
C PHE A 156 15.08 11.08 7.17
N ILE A 157 16.00 11.98 6.83
CA ILE A 157 17.43 11.67 6.73
C ILE A 157 18.13 12.52 7.78
N TYR A 158 18.70 11.86 8.80
CA TYR A 158 19.59 12.53 9.75
C TYR A 158 21.00 12.50 9.17
N VAL A 159 21.48 13.64 8.68
CA VAL A 159 22.89 13.83 8.35
C VAL A 159 23.52 14.59 9.52
N MET A 160 24.23 13.88 10.38
CA MET A 160 25.06 14.51 11.41
C MET A 160 26.43 14.81 10.79
N THR A 161 26.80 16.09 10.73
CA THR A 161 28.18 16.53 10.45
C THR A 161 28.77 17.16 11.69
N ASP A 162 30.07 16.99 11.93
CA ASP A 162 30.75 17.31 13.20
C ASP A 162 30.66 18.79 13.65
N GLU A 163 30.20 19.70 12.80
CA GLU A 163 30.19 21.14 13.11
C GLU A 163 28.81 21.83 13.00
N THR A 164 27.76 21.16 12.49
CA THR A 164 26.37 21.67 12.56
C THR A 164 25.34 20.54 12.37
N GLU A 165 24.34 20.48 13.25
CA GLU A 165 23.08 19.76 13.00
C GLU A 165 22.33 20.48 11.86
N GLN A 166 22.64 20.15 10.60
CA GLN A 166 21.76 20.50 9.50
C GLN A 166 20.80 19.35 9.25
N ILE A 167 19.55 19.55 9.68
CA ILE A 167 18.42 18.78 9.17
C ILE A 167 18.23 19.22 7.73
N SER A 168 18.85 18.53 6.77
CA SER A 168 18.42 18.66 5.39
C SER A 168 17.10 17.91 5.27
N GLU A 169 15.99 18.65 5.12
CA GLU A 169 14.73 18.06 4.67
C GLU A 169 15.01 17.29 3.37
N GLY A 170 15.03 15.96 3.46
CA GLY A 170 15.20 15.10 2.29
C GLY A 170 14.12 15.46 1.29
N GLY A 171 14.53 15.88 0.08
CA GLY A 171 13.63 16.35 -0.96
C GLY A 171 12.37 15.49 -1.08
N ASN A 172 11.22 16.17 -1.04
CA ASN A 172 9.87 15.61 -1.06
C ASN A 172 9.45 15.01 -2.42
N SER A 173 10.39 14.48 -3.22
CA SER A 173 10.05 13.96 -4.54
C SER A 173 9.70 12.47 -4.48
N SER A 174 8.45 12.15 -4.80
CA SER A 174 8.05 10.76 -5.10
C SER A 174 7.86 10.64 -6.61
N ILE A 175 8.40 9.60 -7.22
CA ILE A 175 8.13 9.25 -8.62
C ILE A 175 7.25 8.00 -8.66
N ALA A 176 6.31 7.96 -9.60
CA ALA A 176 5.49 6.79 -9.90
C ALA A 176 5.41 6.57 -11.41
N ALA A 177 5.55 5.32 -11.86
CA ALA A 177 5.31 4.90 -13.23
C ALA A 177 4.14 3.91 -13.27
N GLU A 178 3.19 4.10 -14.19
CA GLU A 178 2.03 3.22 -14.35
C GLU A 178 1.87 2.74 -15.80
N MET A 179 1.39 1.50 -15.96
CA MET A 179 0.95 0.96 -17.26
C MET A 179 -0.27 0.04 -17.10
N LEU A 180 -1.04 -0.16 -18.18
CA LEU A 180 -2.07 -1.20 -18.22
C LEU A 180 -1.49 -2.55 -18.60
N LYS A 181 -1.97 -3.62 -17.95
CA LYS A 181 -1.61 -5.00 -18.32
C LYS A 181 -1.96 -5.31 -19.77
N LYS A 182 -3.03 -4.72 -20.31
CA LYS A 182 -3.39 -4.84 -21.72
C LYS A 182 -2.25 -4.41 -22.64
N ASP A 183 -1.60 -3.29 -22.37
CA ASP A 183 -0.55 -2.77 -23.26
C ASP A 183 0.67 -3.71 -23.25
N HIS A 184 1.05 -4.20 -22.08
CA HIS A 184 2.08 -5.24 -21.98
C HIS A 184 1.68 -6.54 -22.72
N ASN A 185 0.43 -6.99 -22.59
CA ASN A 185 -0.05 -8.17 -23.34
C ASN A 185 -0.05 -7.93 -24.86
N ASP A 186 -0.35 -6.71 -25.30
CA ASP A 186 -0.28 -6.34 -26.72
C ASP A 186 1.18 -6.31 -27.20
N TYR A 187 2.14 -5.90 -26.37
CA TYR A 187 3.58 -5.98 -26.68
C TYR A 187 4.06 -7.43 -26.79
N ILE A 188 3.80 -8.27 -25.79
CA ILE A 188 4.15 -9.71 -25.84
C ILE A 188 3.48 -10.41 -27.01
N GLY A 189 2.26 -9.98 -27.37
CA GLY A 189 1.54 -10.46 -28.54
C GLY A 189 2.02 -9.88 -29.88
N GLY A 190 3.05 -9.03 -29.90
CA GLY A 190 3.63 -8.42 -31.10
C GLY A 190 2.75 -7.36 -31.78
N LYS A 191 1.69 -6.87 -31.12
CA LYS A 191 0.77 -5.85 -31.67
C LYS A 191 1.31 -4.43 -31.56
N ILE A 192 2.20 -4.19 -30.59
CA ILE A 192 2.93 -2.94 -30.44
C ILE A 192 4.42 -3.25 -30.27
N SER A 193 5.27 -2.33 -30.71
CA SER A 193 6.73 -2.41 -30.49
C SER A 193 7.09 -2.09 -29.03
N HIS A 194 8.33 -2.37 -28.65
CA HIS A 194 8.88 -1.99 -27.35
C HIS A 194 8.81 -0.46 -27.15
N ASP A 195 9.26 0.33 -28.14
CA ASP A 195 9.18 1.80 -28.09
C ASP A 195 7.73 2.30 -27.89
N GLN A 196 6.76 1.65 -28.53
CA GLN A 196 5.34 1.97 -28.37
C GLN A 196 4.81 1.60 -26.98
N LEU A 197 5.34 0.54 -26.37
CA LEU A 197 5.03 0.18 -24.99
C LEU A 197 5.58 1.22 -24.02
N VAL A 198 6.86 1.57 -24.16
CA VAL A 198 7.55 2.57 -23.34
C VAL A 198 6.83 3.92 -23.41
N ALA A 199 6.43 4.36 -24.61
CA ALA A 199 5.68 5.61 -24.80
C ALA A 199 4.30 5.62 -24.12
N LYS A 200 3.75 4.46 -23.78
CA LYS A 200 2.48 4.32 -23.05
C LYS A 200 2.65 4.26 -21.53
N ILE A 201 3.86 4.06 -21.02
CA ILE A 201 4.13 4.09 -19.59
C ILE A 201 4.03 5.54 -19.13
N LYS A 202 3.12 5.80 -18.18
CA LYS A 202 2.89 7.13 -17.65
C LYS A 202 3.73 7.34 -16.41
N VAL A 203 4.71 8.24 -16.50
CA VAL A 203 5.54 8.65 -15.38
C VAL A 203 4.98 9.93 -14.76
N THR A 204 4.82 9.93 -13.44
CA THR A 204 4.37 11.07 -12.64
C THR A 204 5.42 11.37 -11.58
N LYS A 205 6.01 12.57 -11.64
CA LYS A 205 6.89 13.09 -10.59
C LYS A 205 6.07 14.03 -9.71
N ASN A 206 5.96 13.70 -8.43
CA ASN A 206 5.40 14.63 -7.44
C ASN A 206 6.57 15.39 -6.86
N GLU A 207 6.86 16.57 -7.40
CA GLU A 207 7.79 17.51 -6.81
C GLU A 207 7.09 18.21 -5.65
N GLY A 208 7.29 17.71 -4.42
CA GLY A 208 7.03 18.47 -3.21
C GLY A 208 5.67 19.16 -3.11
N ASP A 209 4.60 18.57 -3.65
CA ASP A 209 3.26 19.06 -3.33
C ASP A 209 2.93 18.60 -1.92
N ASP A 210 3.26 19.49 -0.98
CA ASP A 210 2.97 19.47 0.45
C ASP A 210 1.46 19.56 0.75
N SER A 211 0.61 19.14 -0.18
CA SER A 211 -0.81 19.02 0.09
C SER A 211 -1.04 17.76 0.93
N ARG A 212 -0.63 17.82 2.20
CA ARG A 212 -1.41 17.20 3.29
C ARG A 212 -2.83 17.69 3.09
N SER A 213 -3.60 16.91 2.35
CA SER A 213 -4.92 17.34 1.99
C SER A 213 -5.75 17.30 3.26
N LYS A 214 -6.30 18.45 3.64
CA LYS A 214 -7.03 18.61 4.91
C LYS A 214 -8.14 17.57 5.06
N ASP A 215 -8.71 17.09 3.96
CA ASP A 215 -9.71 16.02 3.95
C ASP A 215 -9.12 14.64 4.29
N LEU A 216 -7.91 14.30 3.83
CA LEU A 216 -7.19 13.09 4.18
C LEU A 216 -6.81 13.12 5.66
N ASP A 217 -6.26 14.23 6.12
CA ASP A 217 -5.99 14.43 7.54
C ASP A 217 -7.29 14.25 8.34
N MET A 218 -8.37 14.93 7.96
CA MET A 218 -9.67 14.79 8.63
C MET A 218 -10.15 13.35 8.68
N PHE A 219 -10.11 12.61 7.56
CA PHE A 219 -10.52 11.21 7.52
C PHE A 219 -9.70 10.33 8.47
N GLY A 220 -8.37 10.49 8.49
CA GLY A 220 -7.50 9.80 9.44
C GLY A 220 -7.82 10.11 10.90
N SER A 221 -8.17 11.36 11.22
CA SER A 221 -8.66 11.74 12.56
C SER A 221 -9.98 11.06 12.90
N MET A 222 -10.92 11.04 11.96
CA MET A 222 -12.23 10.43 12.16
C MET A 222 -12.10 8.94 12.47
N LEU A 223 -11.24 8.21 11.75
CA LEU A 223 -10.94 6.82 12.08
C LEU A 223 -10.40 6.67 13.51
N GLY A 224 -9.45 7.51 13.92
CA GLY A 224 -8.90 7.50 15.27
C GLY A 224 -9.96 7.75 16.35
N THR A 225 -10.94 8.62 16.09
CA THR A 225 -12.06 8.86 17.00
C THR A 225 -13.03 7.69 17.04
N LEU A 226 -13.47 7.18 15.87
CA LEU A 226 -14.45 6.09 15.77
C LEU A 226 -13.97 4.81 16.42
N TYR A 227 -12.68 4.51 16.26
CA TYR A 227 -12.04 3.34 16.82
C TYR A 227 -11.23 3.69 18.07
N ASN A 228 -11.59 4.76 18.78
CA ASN A 228 -11.03 5.00 20.11
C ASN A 228 -11.53 3.94 21.09
N GLU A 229 -10.73 3.64 22.11
CA GLU A 229 -11.09 2.71 23.19
C GLU A 229 -12.45 3.02 23.84
N SER A 230 -12.79 4.31 23.98
CA SER A 230 -14.02 4.75 24.66
C SER A 230 -15.27 4.68 23.79
N TYR A 231 -15.13 4.50 22.48
CA TYR A 231 -16.24 4.59 21.52
C TYR A 231 -16.46 3.33 20.69
N THR A 232 -15.48 2.43 20.63
CA THR A 232 -15.62 1.20 19.86
C THR A 232 -16.37 0.13 20.66
N ASP A 233 -17.16 -0.67 19.96
CA ASP A 233 -17.77 -1.89 20.51
C ASP A 233 -17.02 -3.17 20.07
N THR A 234 -15.91 -3.03 19.33
CA THR A 234 -15.18 -4.16 18.74
C THR A 234 -13.66 -4.05 18.95
N TYR A 235 -12.95 -3.48 17.98
CA TYR A 235 -11.51 -3.26 18.00
C TYR A 235 -11.23 -1.77 18.14
N PHE A 236 -10.13 -1.40 18.81
CA PHE A 236 -9.70 -0.01 18.99
C PHE A 236 -8.33 0.24 18.36
N MET A 237 -8.03 1.50 18.08
CA MET A 237 -6.76 2.01 17.60
C MET A 237 -6.02 2.70 18.74
N SER A 238 -4.73 2.41 18.90
CA SER A 238 -3.88 3.13 19.86
C SER A 238 -3.31 4.42 19.29
N TRP A 239 -3.27 4.54 17.97
CA TRP A 239 -2.68 5.67 17.25
C TRP A 239 -3.56 6.06 16.07
N ARG A 240 -3.41 7.30 15.60
CA ARG A 240 -4.06 7.77 14.38
C ARG A 240 -3.58 6.99 13.16
N ALA A 241 -4.46 6.82 12.18
CA ALA A 241 -4.08 6.24 10.90
C ALA A 241 -3.15 7.20 10.13
N ASN A 242 -1.95 6.72 9.80
CA ASN A 242 -1.07 7.40 8.86
C ASN A 242 -1.48 7.05 7.43
N TYR A 243 -1.24 7.95 6.48
CA TYR A 243 -1.53 7.69 5.08
C TYR A 243 -0.37 7.98 4.14
N GLU A 244 -0.36 7.26 3.03
CA GLU A 244 0.48 7.50 1.87
C GLU A 244 -0.41 7.87 0.68
N ARG A 245 -0.15 9.03 0.07
CA ARG A 245 -0.84 9.47 -1.14
C ARG A 245 0.01 9.12 -2.35
N ILE A 246 -0.56 8.36 -3.28
CA ILE A 246 0.08 8.02 -4.55
C ILE A 246 -0.80 8.52 -5.68
N LYS A 247 -0.39 9.60 -6.36
CA LYS A 247 -1.13 10.23 -7.46
C LYS A 247 -1.38 9.22 -8.59
N GLY A 248 -2.61 9.15 -9.10
CA GLY A 248 -3.08 8.18 -10.10
C GLY A 248 -3.48 6.80 -9.53
N VAL A 249 -3.20 6.57 -8.24
CA VAL A 249 -3.59 5.35 -7.51
C VAL A 249 -4.66 5.67 -6.49
N GLY A 250 -4.42 6.68 -5.65
CA GLY A 250 -5.27 7.04 -4.53
C GLY A 250 -4.50 7.20 -3.23
N VAL A 251 -5.12 6.83 -2.12
CA VAL A 251 -4.56 6.97 -0.77
C VAL A 251 -4.63 5.65 -0.01
N ILE A 252 -3.54 5.33 0.69
CA ILE A 252 -3.41 4.13 1.50
C ILE A 252 -3.26 4.55 2.96
N TYR A 253 -4.25 4.24 3.79
CA TYR A 253 -4.14 4.35 5.24
C TYR A 253 -3.61 3.04 5.81
N ALA A 254 -2.56 3.11 6.61
CA ALA A 254 -2.00 1.95 7.30
C ALA A 254 -2.09 2.15 8.81
N PHE A 255 -2.73 1.21 9.51
CA PHE A 255 -2.87 1.27 10.96
C PHE A 255 -3.06 -0.10 11.59
N LYS A 256 -2.89 -0.15 12.92
CA LYS A 256 -3.09 -1.34 13.72
C LYS A 256 -4.28 -1.16 14.64
N VAL A 257 -5.08 -2.21 14.76
CA VAL A 257 -6.19 -2.29 15.70
C VAL A 257 -5.96 -3.41 16.72
N TYR A 258 -6.55 -3.25 17.89
CA TYR A 258 -6.43 -4.13 19.03
C TYR A 258 -7.82 -4.50 19.52
N SER A 259 -7.96 -5.68 20.10
CA SER A 259 -9.21 -6.10 20.75
C SER A 259 -9.09 -6.10 22.27
N SER A 260 -7.86 -6.08 22.79
CA SER A 260 -7.55 -6.29 24.21
C SER A 260 -6.21 -5.69 24.60
N TYR A 261 -6.02 -5.52 25.92
CA TYR A 261 -4.75 -5.30 26.60
C TYR A 261 -4.39 -6.52 27.44
N ASP A 262 -3.10 -6.80 27.54
CA ASP A 262 -2.55 -7.74 28.52
C ASP A 262 -2.33 -6.99 29.84
N GLU A 263 -2.93 -7.51 30.91
CA GLU A 263 -2.87 -7.03 32.29
C GLU A 263 -2.40 -8.20 33.17
N ASP A 264 -1.08 -8.40 33.22
CA ASP A 264 -0.41 -9.44 34.02
C ASP A 264 -0.86 -10.87 33.70
N GLY A 265 -0.97 -11.21 32.42
CA GLY A 265 -1.37 -12.55 31.95
C GLY A 265 -2.88 -12.79 31.92
N LEU A 266 -3.67 -11.77 32.25
CA LEU A 266 -5.10 -11.71 31.97
C LEU A 266 -5.38 -10.60 30.96
N TYR A 267 -6.53 -10.68 30.29
CA TYR A 267 -6.90 -9.74 29.25
C TYR A 267 -8.07 -8.86 29.64
N ARG A 268 -7.95 -7.58 29.29
CA ARG A 268 -9.05 -6.60 29.28
C ARG A 268 -9.46 -6.30 27.85
N MET A 269 -10.76 -6.35 27.55
CA MET A 269 -11.36 -6.03 26.26
C MET A 269 -12.29 -4.81 26.42
N PRO A 270 -11.79 -3.59 26.16
CA PRO A 270 -12.54 -2.36 26.40
C PRO A 270 -13.84 -2.27 25.60
N GLY A 271 -13.82 -2.68 24.32
CA GLY A 271 -14.99 -2.55 23.45
C GLY A 271 -16.20 -3.41 23.84
N ILE A 272 -16.03 -4.35 24.79
CA ILE A 272 -17.15 -5.13 25.33
C ILE A 272 -17.19 -5.10 26.87
N ASP A 273 -16.44 -4.18 27.48
CA ASP A 273 -16.28 -4.02 28.93
C ASP A 273 -16.04 -5.33 29.70
N LYS A 274 -15.13 -6.17 29.19
CA LYS A 274 -14.71 -7.41 29.88
C LYS A 274 -13.29 -7.29 30.40
N LYS A 275 -13.03 -7.86 31.57
CA LYS A 275 -11.73 -7.87 32.25
C LYS A 275 -11.43 -9.25 32.84
N GLY A 276 -10.17 -9.52 33.14
CA GLY A 276 -9.76 -10.76 33.78
C GLY A 276 -9.94 -12.00 32.90
N LEU A 277 -9.88 -11.85 31.57
CA LEU A 277 -10.09 -12.96 30.64
C LEU A 277 -8.80 -13.78 30.50
N THR A 278 -8.91 -15.11 30.43
CA THR A 278 -7.81 -15.96 29.97
C THR A 278 -7.60 -15.78 28.46
N ASP A 279 -6.50 -16.32 27.93
CA ASP A 279 -6.25 -16.32 26.49
C ASP A 279 -7.37 -16.97 25.68
N GLU A 280 -7.90 -18.11 26.13
CA GLU A 280 -8.98 -18.84 25.44
C GLU A 280 -10.26 -18.01 25.42
N ALA A 281 -10.65 -17.46 26.57
CA ALA A 281 -11.83 -16.63 26.68
C ALA A 281 -11.69 -15.35 25.84
N ARG A 282 -10.51 -14.73 25.85
CA ARG A 282 -10.21 -13.57 24.99
C ARG A 282 -10.33 -13.95 23.52
N ASN A 283 -9.68 -15.00 23.06
CA ASN A 283 -9.67 -15.43 21.66
C ASN A 283 -11.08 -15.75 21.14
N GLU A 284 -11.93 -16.39 21.95
CA GLU A 284 -13.34 -16.63 21.59
C GLU A 284 -14.09 -15.32 21.32
N ASN A 285 -13.90 -14.30 22.16
CA ASN A 285 -14.52 -12.99 21.96
C ASN A 285 -13.92 -12.28 20.73
N VAL A 286 -12.61 -12.35 20.50
CA VAL A 286 -11.96 -11.74 19.32
C VAL A 286 -12.54 -12.30 18.01
N VAL A 287 -12.72 -13.62 17.92
CA VAL A 287 -13.33 -14.28 16.74
C VAL A 287 -14.77 -13.83 16.53
N LYS A 288 -15.56 -13.68 17.61
CA LYS A 288 -16.95 -13.20 17.53
C LYS A 288 -17.07 -11.73 17.09
N LEU A 289 -16.13 -10.88 17.52
CA LEU A 289 -16.12 -9.45 17.17
C LEU A 289 -15.62 -9.18 15.76
N TYR A 290 -14.83 -10.08 15.16
CA TYR A 290 -14.20 -9.86 13.86
C TYR A 290 -15.22 -9.56 12.72
N PRO A 291 -16.30 -10.33 12.53
CA PRO A 291 -17.29 -10.02 11.49
C PRO A 291 -17.97 -8.66 11.70
N GLN A 292 -18.25 -8.29 12.96
CA GLN A 292 -18.85 -7.00 13.31
C GLN A 292 -17.91 -5.84 12.98
N PHE A 293 -16.62 -6.01 13.30
CA PHE A 293 -15.58 -5.04 12.96
C PHE A 293 -15.47 -4.81 11.46
N VAL A 294 -15.41 -5.89 10.66
CA VAL A 294 -15.31 -5.78 9.19
C VAL A 294 -16.56 -5.12 8.61
N ALA A 295 -17.76 -5.48 9.08
CA ALA A 295 -19.01 -4.85 8.66
C ALA A 295 -19.03 -3.35 8.99
N GLY A 296 -18.71 -2.99 10.23
CA GLY A 296 -18.63 -1.59 10.67
C GLY A 296 -17.58 -0.80 9.89
N MET A 297 -16.41 -1.39 9.61
CA MET A 297 -15.37 -0.72 8.81
C MET A 297 -15.81 -0.48 7.37
N LYS A 298 -16.57 -1.40 6.76
CA LYS A 298 -17.16 -1.19 5.42
C LYS A 298 -18.19 -0.06 5.40
N GLU A 299 -18.98 0.10 6.44
CA GLU A 299 -19.91 1.23 6.52
C GLU A 299 -19.17 2.54 6.77
N ASN A 300 -18.20 2.53 7.68
CA ASN A 300 -17.41 3.70 8.04
C ASN A 300 -16.57 4.23 6.86
N ILE A 301 -15.94 3.35 6.06
CA ILE A 301 -15.19 3.77 4.86
C ILE A 301 -16.11 4.46 3.84
N ILE A 302 -17.39 4.07 3.73
CA ILE A 302 -18.35 4.73 2.84
C ILE A 302 -18.84 6.05 3.44
N HIS A 303 -19.28 6.04 4.70
CA HIS A 303 -19.86 7.20 5.38
C HIS A 303 -18.89 8.35 5.56
N TYR A 304 -17.64 8.03 5.87
CA TYR A 304 -16.60 9.01 6.16
C TYR A 304 -15.65 9.21 4.98
N GLY A 305 -15.38 8.17 4.18
CA GLY A 305 -14.52 8.29 3.00
C GLY A 305 -15.09 9.25 1.94
N ARG A 306 -16.43 9.40 1.85
CA ARG A 306 -17.06 10.39 0.97
C ARG A 306 -16.67 11.84 1.23
N THR A 307 -16.04 12.13 2.37
CA THR A 307 -15.54 13.47 2.70
C THR A 307 -14.22 13.79 2.01
N ILE A 308 -13.55 12.79 1.46
CA ILE A 308 -12.30 12.93 0.71
C ILE A 308 -12.65 13.40 -0.70
N LYS A 309 -12.27 14.63 -1.03
CA LYS A 309 -12.48 15.29 -2.32
C LYS A 309 -11.19 15.42 -3.14
N SER A 310 -10.04 15.17 -2.52
CA SER A 310 -8.71 15.20 -3.12
C SER A 310 -8.34 13.98 -3.97
N LEU A 311 -9.25 13.00 -4.06
CA LEU A 311 -9.10 11.85 -4.94
C LEU A 311 -9.84 12.07 -6.25
N GLU A 312 -9.20 11.65 -7.34
CA GLU A 312 -9.78 11.58 -8.68
C GLU A 312 -10.71 10.36 -8.83
N ASP A 313 -11.57 10.36 -9.83
CA ASP A 313 -12.63 9.36 -10.01
C ASP A 313 -12.13 7.91 -10.14
N ASP A 314 -10.96 7.70 -10.75
CA ASP A 314 -10.35 6.38 -10.94
C ASP A 314 -9.46 5.93 -9.77
N GLU A 315 -9.27 6.79 -8.77
CA GLU A 315 -8.43 6.52 -7.61
C GLU A 315 -9.18 5.78 -6.48
N MET A 316 -8.39 5.16 -5.61
CA MET A 316 -8.84 4.27 -4.55
C MET A 316 -8.60 4.85 -3.16
N LEU A 317 -9.56 4.67 -2.27
CA LEU A 317 -9.33 4.72 -0.82
C LEU A 317 -9.03 3.31 -0.34
N ILE A 318 -7.84 3.10 0.23
CA ILE A 318 -7.35 1.80 0.68
C ILE A 318 -7.03 1.87 2.18
N LEU A 319 -7.51 0.90 2.95
CA LEU A 319 -7.20 0.73 4.37
C LEU A 319 -6.43 -0.59 4.55
N LYS A 320 -5.16 -0.52 4.93
CA LYS A 320 -4.34 -1.65 5.37
C LYS A 320 -4.39 -1.74 6.89
N ILE A 321 -5.07 -2.76 7.41
CA ILE A 321 -5.34 -2.91 8.83
C ILE A 321 -4.58 -4.12 9.36
N THR A 322 -3.70 -3.91 10.33
CA THR A 322 -3.10 -4.99 11.11
C THR A 322 -4.00 -5.29 12.30
N LEU A 323 -4.43 -6.54 12.43
CA LEU A 323 -5.30 -6.98 13.52
C LEU A 323 -4.49 -7.36 14.76
N THR A 324 -5.18 -7.49 15.88
CA THR A 324 -4.59 -8.00 17.11
C THR A 324 -4.01 -9.41 16.90
N LYS A 325 -2.95 -9.75 17.65
CA LYS A 325 -2.41 -11.11 17.60
C LYS A 325 -3.41 -12.06 18.27
N CYS A 326 -3.86 -13.07 17.54
CA CYS A 326 -4.82 -14.07 18.02
C CYS A 326 -4.28 -15.44 17.61
N ASP A 327 -3.48 -16.05 18.49
CA ASP A 327 -2.82 -17.32 18.19
C ASP A 327 -3.86 -18.44 18.12
N GLY A 328 -3.83 -19.25 17.05
CA GLY A 328 -4.81 -20.32 16.82
C GLY A 328 -6.19 -19.85 16.35
N CYS A 329 -6.39 -18.55 16.13
CA CYS A 329 -7.65 -18.02 15.62
C CYS A 329 -7.72 -18.11 14.10
N SER A 330 -8.91 -18.35 13.55
CA SER A 330 -9.16 -18.38 12.10
C SER A 330 -9.22 -16.99 11.46
N ILE A 331 -8.85 -15.93 12.19
CA ILE A 331 -8.85 -14.56 11.68
C ILE A 331 -7.50 -14.25 11.03
N PRO A 332 -7.48 -13.45 9.95
CA PRO A 332 -6.24 -13.04 9.34
C PRO A 332 -5.44 -12.11 10.28
N LYS A 333 -4.12 -12.03 10.06
CA LYS A 333 -3.28 -11.07 10.79
C LYS A 333 -3.43 -9.65 10.27
N LYS A 334 -3.77 -9.52 9.00
CA LYS A 334 -3.91 -8.25 8.29
C LYS A 334 -5.07 -8.35 7.30
N ILE A 335 -5.77 -7.25 7.09
CA ILE A 335 -6.79 -7.14 6.05
C ILE A 335 -6.59 -5.85 5.26
N GLN A 336 -7.03 -5.87 4.02
CA GLN A 336 -7.11 -4.70 3.16
C GLN A 336 -8.58 -4.44 2.82
N LEU A 337 -9.04 -3.22 3.06
CA LEU A 337 -10.30 -2.73 2.50
C LEU A 337 -10.00 -1.74 1.39
N SER A 338 -10.73 -1.79 0.28
CA SER A 338 -10.54 -0.83 -0.81
C SER A 338 -11.85 -0.47 -1.49
N VAL A 339 -11.99 0.80 -1.86
CA VAL A 339 -13.16 1.34 -2.58
C VAL A 339 -12.74 2.45 -3.55
N LYS A 340 -13.39 2.53 -4.72
CA LYS A 340 -13.17 3.59 -5.71
C LYS A 340 -13.78 4.90 -5.26
N GLN A 341 -13.12 6.01 -5.57
CA GLN A 341 -13.66 7.35 -5.33
C GLN A 341 -15.01 7.57 -5.99
N THR A 342 -15.23 7.04 -7.19
CA THR A 342 -16.53 7.08 -7.88
C THR A 342 -17.67 6.45 -7.08
N VAL A 343 -17.41 5.42 -6.28
CA VAL A 343 -18.44 4.83 -5.40
C VAL A 343 -18.76 5.81 -4.27
N LEU A 344 -17.74 6.41 -3.66
CA LEU A 344 -17.89 7.39 -2.59
C LEU A 344 -18.64 8.65 -3.06
N SER A 345 -18.31 9.16 -4.25
CA SER A 345 -18.96 10.34 -4.84
C SER A 345 -20.41 10.05 -5.29
N ASN A 346 -20.68 8.86 -5.84
CA ASN A 346 -22.04 8.43 -6.17
C ASN A 346 -22.91 8.26 -4.92
N PHE A 347 -22.35 7.71 -3.84
CA PHE A 347 -23.06 7.64 -2.56
C PHE A 347 -23.32 9.05 -1.99
N ASN A 348 -22.32 9.93 -2.02
CA ASN A 348 -22.46 11.31 -1.53
C ASN A 348 -23.53 12.11 -2.27
N SER A 349 -23.68 11.88 -3.57
CA SER A 349 -24.68 12.52 -4.42
C SER A 349 -26.06 11.84 -4.40
N GLY A 350 -26.21 10.74 -3.63
CA GLY A 350 -27.46 9.99 -3.54
C GLY A 350 -27.79 9.15 -4.78
N LYS A 351 -26.85 8.96 -5.71
CA LYS A 351 -27.03 8.13 -6.91
C LYS A 351 -27.12 6.63 -6.57
N ILE A 352 -26.44 6.21 -5.50
CA ILE A 352 -26.49 4.84 -4.99
C ILE A 352 -26.82 4.85 -3.50
N LYS A 353 -27.43 3.77 -3.02
CA LYS A 353 -27.76 3.59 -1.59
C LYS A 353 -26.56 3.05 -0.80
N LEU A 354 -26.59 3.16 0.52
CA LEU A 354 -25.54 2.64 1.40
C LEU A 354 -25.27 1.14 1.17
N THR A 355 -26.33 0.33 1.06
CA THR A 355 -26.20 -1.12 0.84
C THR A 355 -25.47 -1.46 -0.47
N GLU A 356 -25.70 -0.67 -1.51
CA GLU A 356 -25.00 -0.78 -2.80
C GLU A 356 -23.57 -0.26 -2.72
N ALA A 357 -23.33 0.85 -2.02
CA ALA A 357 -21.98 1.37 -1.82
C ALA A 357 -21.10 0.39 -1.01
N VAL A 358 -21.64 -0.20 0.06
CA VAL A 358 -20.97 -1.19 0.91
C VAL A 358 -20.63 -2.47 0.15
N SER A 359 -21.48 -2.91 -0.78
CA SER A 359 -21.20 -4.11 -1.59
C SER A 359 -20.04 -3.91 -2.58
N ASN A 360 -19.70 -2.66 -2.88
CA ASN A 360 -18.53 -2.29 -3.70
C ASN A 360 -17.22 -2.21 -2.88
N VAL A 361 -17.28 -2.29 -1.54
CA VAL A 361 -16.07 -2.34 -0.71
C VAL A 361 -15.48 -3.74 -0.76
N LYS A 362 -14.28 -3.84 -1.32
CA LYS A 362 -13.51 -5.10 -1.39
C LYS A 362 -12.76 -5.33 -0.10
N VAL A 363 -12.71 -6.58 0.35
CA VAL A 363 -11.96 -7.03 1.53
C VAL A 363 -11.06 -8.17 1.10
N THR A 364 -9.78 -8.06 1.43
CA THR A 364 -8.78 -9.08 1.12
C THR A 364 -7.97 -9.38 2.37
N ASP A 365 -7.74 -10.66 2.65
CA ASP A 365 -6.88 -11.09 3.74
C ASP A 365 -5.43 -10.97 3.28
N LEU A 366 -4.59 -10.28 4.06
CA LEU A 366 -3.17 -10.14 3.77
C LEU A 366 -2.38 -11.10 4.67
N LYS A 367 -1.42 -11.81 4.10
CA LYS A 367 -0.61 -12.81 4.82
C LYS A 367 0.52 -12.20 5.65
#